data_AF-A0A959NPU9-F1
#
_entry.id   AF-A0A959NPU9-F1
#
_cell.length_a   1.000
_cell.length_b   1.000
_cell.length_c   1.000
_cell.angle_alpha   90.00
_cell.angle_beta   90.00
_cell.angle_gamma   90.00
#
_symmetry.space_group_name_H-M   'P 1'
#
loop_
_entity.id
_entity.type
_entity.pdbx_description
1 polymer ?
#
loop_
_entity_poly.entity_id
_entity_poly.type
_entity_poly.pdbx_seq_one_letter_code
_entity_poly.pdbx_strand_id
1 'polypeptide(L)'
;MKLKPILKLSFYIFFLITSILNSQPQKIMNSAEIMNALEKLNTLGSVLYIAAHPDDENTGALAYFSQGKKYRTGYLALTRGDGGQNLIGSETGEQIGIIRTQELLEARKIDGAEQFFTRAIDFGYSKSPEETFEFWGKDNILSDVVWVIRNFRPDVIITRFPPDGSGGHGHHTASAMLAKEAFYAAADPNKFKEQLQFVKPWQTKRLFWNKWRPTEEEARGLISINVGEYNPLLAKSYSEIAAESRSMHKSQGFGATGRRGTIPEYFEFYLGDKPESDLFENIDLSWNRVDGSSQIQKNI
;
A
#
# COMPACT_ATOMS: atom_id res chain seq x y z
N MET A 1 55.21 14.51 -1.65
CA MET A 1 54.90 13.20 -2.28
C MET A 1 54.09 13.47 -3.55
N LYS A 2 54.68 13.31 -4.75
CA LYS A 2 53.97 13.60 -6.02
C LYS A 2 53.00 12.44 -6.30
N LEU A 3 51.69 12.72 -6.21
CA LEU A 3 50.65 11.77 -6.63
C LEU A 3 50.88 11.35 -8.09
N LYS A 4 50.88 10.04 -8.35
CA LYS A 4 51.03 9.48 -9.71
C LYS A 4 49.97 10.08 -10.64
N PRO A 5 50.29 10.32 -11.93
CA PRO A 5 49.37 10.98 -12.87
C PRO A 5 47.97 10.35 -12.94
N ILE A 6 47.92 9.02 -12.81
CA ILE A 6 46.69 8.22 -12.81
C ILE A 6 45.81 8.54 -11.58
N LEU A 7 46.41 8.70 -10.39
CA LEU A 7 45.65 9.07 -9.19
C LEU A 7 45.06 10.48 -9.29
N LYS A 8 45.77 11.41 -9.94
CA LYS A 8 45.24 12.76 -10.20
C LYS A 8 44.06 12.69 -11.17
N LEU A 9 44.17 11.91 -12.26
CA LEU A 9 43.11 11.77 -13.24
C LEU A 9 41.85 11.13 -12.62
N SER A 10 41.99 10.09 -11.80
CA SER A 10 40.87 9.51 -11.05
C SER A 10 40.24 10.50 -10.08
N PHE A 11 41.03 11.35 -9.43
CA PHE A 11 40.52 12.40 -8.54
C PHE A 11 39.74 13.48 -9.29
N TYR A 12 40.22 13.89 -10.47
CA TYR A 12 39.50 14.84 -11.34
C TYR A 12 38.21 14.24 -11.92
N ILE A 13 38.22 12.96 -12.32
CA ILE A 13 37.01 12.26 -12.80
C ILE A 13 35.98 12.12 -11.68
N PHE A 14 36.41 11.77 -10.45
CA PHE A 14 35.52 11.72 -9.29
C PHE A 14 34.89 13.09 -8.99
N PHE A 15 35.69 14.16 -9.02
CA PHE A 15 35.19 15.53 -8.82
C PHE A 15 34.23 15.98 -9.94
N LEU A 16 34.48 15.58 -11.20
CA LEU A 16 33.59 15.87 -12.33
C LEU A 16 32.25 15.15 -12.17
N ILE A 17 32.26 13.89 -11.73
CA ILE A 17 31.04 13.08 -11.54
C ILE A 17 30.18 13.66 -10.39
N THR A 18 30.79 14.10 -9.28
CA THR A 18 30.02 14.72 -8.17
C THR A 18 29.46 16.09 -8.52
N SER A 19 30.06 16.80 -9.49
CA SER A 19 29.61 18.13 -9.91
C SER A 19 28.37 18.11 -10.82
N ILE A 20 27.99 16.95 -11.34
CA ILE A 20 26.85 16.75 -12.27
C ILE A 20 25.68 16.07 -11.56
N LEU A 21 25.81 15.76 -10.26
CA LEU A 21 24.71 15.25 -9.44
C LEU A 21 23.73 16.39 -9.13
N ASN A 22 22.79 16.63 -10.05
CA ASN A 22 21.59 17.37 -9.73
C ASN A 22 20.78 16.52 -8.75
N SER A 23 20.75 16.90 -7.47
CA SER A 23 19.75 16.35 -6.56
C SER A 23 18.38 16.67 -7.14
N GLN A 24 17.47 15.69 -7.20
CA GLN A 24 16.09 16.02 -7.49
C GLN A 24 15.62 17.08 -6.48
N PRO A 25 14.93 18.14 -6.94
CA PRO A 25 14.43 19.16 -6.02
C PRO A 25 13.59 18.46 -4.97
N GLN A 26 13.98 18.58 -3.71
CA GLN A 26 13.21 18.06 -2.60
C GLN A 26 11.81 18.68 -2.69
N LYS A 27 10.76 17.86 -2.55
CA LYS A 27 9.38 18.37 -2.53
C LYS A 27 9.30 19.47 -1.47
N ILE A 28 9.05 20.71 -1.91
CA ILE A 28 8.82 21.82 -1.00
C ILE A 28 7.42 21.63 -0.46
N MET A 29 7.32 21.23 0.81
CA MET A 29 6.05 21.13 1.50
C MET A 29 5.58 22.53 1.89
N ASN A 30 4.32 22.84 1.63
CA ASN A 30 3.70 24.05 2.18
C ASN A 30 3.42 23.87 3.69
N SER A 31 3.05 24.95 4.39
CA SER A 31 2.82 24.92 5.84
C SER A 31 1.77 23.88 6.27
N ALA A 32 0.74 23.65 5.46
CA ALA A 32 -0.28 22.65 5.74
C ALA A 32 0.25 21.21 5.59
N GLU A 33 1.02 20.95 4.53
CA GLU A 33 1.69 19.66 4.33
C GLU A 33 2.70 19.36 5.45
N ILE A 34 3.46 20.37 5.89
CA ILE A 34 4.39 20.26 7.02
C ILE A 34 3.62 19.92 8.30
N MET A 35 2.56 20.66 8.62
CA MET A 35 1.73 20.38 9.80
C MET A 35 1.14 18.96 9.75
N ASN A 36 0.60 18.55 8.59
CA ASN A 36 0.05 17.22 8.39
C ASN A 36 1.12 16.12 8.58
N ALA A 37 2.36 16.37 8.15
CA ALA A 37 3.49 15.47 8.37
C ALA A 37 3.91 15.41 9.85
N LEU A 38 3.88 16.54 10.57
CA LEU A 38 4.15 16.57 12.01
C LEU A 38 3.09 15.80 12.80
N GLU A 39 1.80 15.95 12.47
CA GLU A 39 0.72 15.14 13.05
C GLU A 39 0.95 13.65 12.80
N LYS A 40 1.46 13.28 11.61
CA LYS A 40 1.77 11.89 11.26
C LYS A 40 2.91 11.29 12.08
N LEU A 41 3.85 12.09 12.58
CA LEU A 41 4.89 11.61 13.50
C LEU A 41 4.32 11.14 14.85
N ASN A 42 3.12 11.62 15.21
CA ASN A 42 2.50 11.35 16.50
C ASN A 42 1.49 10.20 16.47
N THR A 43 1.24 9.64 15.29
CA THR A 43 0.31 8.53 15.08
C THR A 43 1.06 7.30 14.58
N LEU A 44 1.07 6.24 15.38
CA LEU A 44 1.81 5.00 15.13
C LEU A 44 0.89 3.88 14.59
N GLY A 45 -0.33 4.20 14.17
CA GLY A 45 -1.23 3.26 13.50
C GLY A 45 -0.72 2.89 12.11
N SER A 46 -0.97 1.65 11.69
CA SER A 46 -0.54 1.15 10.38
C SER A 46 -1.56 0.24 9.70
N VAL A 47 -1.69 0.40 8.37
CA VAL A 47 -2.62 -0.37 7.55
C VAL A 47 -1.96 -0.85 6.27
N LEU A 48 -2.16 -2.12 5.93
CA LEU A 48 -1.69 -2.71 4.67
C LEU A 48 -2.89 -3.14 3.83
N TYR A 49 -3.06 -2.48 2.69
CA TYR A 49 -4.07 -2.81 1.69
C TYR A 49 -3.47 -3.77 0.67
N ILE A 50 -4.12 -4.90 0.38
CA ILE A 50 -3.59 -5.97 -0.49
C ILE A 50 -4.57 -6.22 -1.64
N ALA A 51 -4.06 -6.20 -2.87
CA ALA A 51 -4.79 -6.60 -4.06
C ALA A 51 -3.83 -7.20 -5.11
N ALA A 52 -4.33 -7.47 -6.31
CA ALA A 52 -3.58 -8.21 -7.33
C ALA A 52 -2.75 -7.30 -8.23
N HIS A 53 -3.32 -6.18 -8.68
CA HIS A 53 -2.77 -5.37 -9.76
C HIS A 53 -2.64 -3.90 -9.38
N PRO A 54 -1.77 -3.12 -10.04
CA PRO A 54 -1.96 -1.67 -10.12
C PRO A 54 -3.40 -1.33 -10.50
N ASP A 55 -3.99 -0.26 -9.96
CA ASP A 55 -5.36 0.23 -10.19
C ASP A 55 -6.51 -0.45 -9.42
N ASP A 56 -6.25 -1.62 -8.82
CA ASP A 56 -7.21 -2.30 -7.94
C ASP A 56 -7.47 -1.54 -6.64
N GLU A 57 -6.51 -0.72 -6.20
CA GLU A 57 -6.55 -0.14 -4.87
C GLU A 57 -7.73 0.83 -4.70
N ASN A 58 -8.27 0.85 -3.48
CA ASN A 58 -9.19 1.91 -3.11
C ASN A 58 -8.41 3.18 -2.72
N THR A 59 -8.14 4.03 -3.71
CA THR A 59 -7.43 5.30 -3.53
C THR A 59 -8.08 6.22 -2.48
N GLY A 60 -9.41 6.16 -2.32
CA GLY A 60 -10.14 6.87 -1.27
C GLY A 60 -9.78 6.40 0.13
N ALA A 61 -9.78 5.09 0.33
CA ALA A 61 -9.36 4.49 1.60
C ALA A 61 -7.89 4.77 1.90
N LEU A 62 -7.00 4.65 0.91
CA LEU A 62 -5.57 4.96 1.09
C LEU A 62 -5.34 6.42 1.50
N ALA A 63 -5.98 7.37 0.81
CA ALA A 63 -5.89 8.79 1.15
C ALA A 63 -6.47 9.08 2.55
N TYR A 64 -7.61 8.46 2.89
CA TYR A 64 -8.23 8.61 4.21
C TYR A 64 -7.32 8.11 5.34
N PHE A 65 -6.77 6.89 5.21
CA PHE A 65 -5.90 6.35 6.25
C PHE A 65 -4.59 7.13 6.35
N SER A 66 -3.98 7.49 5.22
CA SER A 66 -2.68 8.14 5.22
C SER A 66 -2.73 9.62 5.62
N GLN A 67 -3.69 10.38 5.09
CA GLN A 67 -3.78 11.83 5.27
C GLN A 67 -4.82 12.23 6.32
N GLY A 68 -5.86 11.43 6.52
CA GLY A 68 -6.89 11.72 7.51
C GLY A 68 -6.55 11.17 8.87
N LYS A 69 -6.43 9.84 8.95
CA LYS A 69 -6.07 9.14 10.18
C LYS A 69 -4.58 9.22 10.51
N LYS A 70 -3.75 9.66 9.56
CA LYS A 70 -2.29 9.75 9.72
C LYS A 70 -1.62 8.41 9.96
N TYR A 71 -2.23 7.32 9.50
CA TYR A 71 -1.66 6.00 9.63
C TYR A 71 -0.55 5.79 8.60
N ARG A 72 0.47 5.02 8.98
CA ARG A 72 1.40 4.45 8.02
C ARG A 72 0.62 3.48 7.13
N THR A 73 0.40 3.88 5.89
CA THR A 73 -0.51 3.19 4.97
C THR A 73 0.32 2.59 3.85
N GLY A 74 0.16 1.30 3.58
CA GLY A 74 0.85 0.59 2.50
C GLY A 74 -0.15 -0.03 1.52
N TYR A 75 0.19 -0.05 0.25
CA TYR A 75 -0.49 -0.83 -0.78
C TYR A 75 0.45 -1.90 -1.32
N LEU A 76 0.03 -3.17 -1.21
CA LEU A 76 0.68 -4.31 -1.83
C LEU A 76 -0.13 -4.76 -3.04
N ALA A 77 0.35 -4.41 -4.24
CA ALA A 77 -0.06 -5.07 -5.46
C ALA A 77 0.79 -6.34 -5.62
N LEU A 78 0.18 -7.51 -5.77
CA LEU A 78 0.97 -8.74 -5.94
C LEU A 78 1.81 -8.68 -7.22
N THR A 79 1.23 -8.16 -8.31
CA THR A 79 1.87 -8.05 -9.62
C THR A 79 2.21 -6.61 -9.96
N ARG A 80 2.95 -6.40 -11.05
CA ARG A 80 3.18 -5.07 -11.65
C ARG A 80 2.20 -4.77 -12.79
N GLY A 81 1.21 -5.62 -13.02
CA GLY A 81 0.18 -5.39 -14.03
C GLY A 81 0.63 -5.59 -15.48
N ASP A 82 1.69 -6.38 -15.69
CA ASP A 82 2.33 -6.65 -16.98
C ASP A 82 1.40 -7.31 -18.02
N GLY A 83 0.36 -8.01 -17.56
CA GLY A 83 -0.66 -8.65 -18.40
C GLY A 83 -1.80 -7.71 -18.82
N GLY A 84 -1.76 -6.45 -18.37
CA GLY A 84 -2.75 -5.43 -18.69
C GLY A 84 -2.62 -4.82 -20.08
N GLN A 85 -3.65 -4.06 -20.47
CA GLN A 85 -3.65 -3.28 -21.71
C GLN A 85 -3.00 -1.91 -21.51
N ASN A 86 -2.60 -1.25 -22.60
CA ASN A 86 -2.14 0.14 -22.58
C ASN A 86 -3.04 0.99 -23.50
N LEU A 87 -3.80 1.91 -22.93
CA LEU A 87 -4.71 2.79 -23.68
C LEU A 87 -4.02 4.00 -24.30
N ILE A 88 -2.77 4.29 -23.92
CA ILE A 88 -2.05 5.49 -24.37
C ILE A 88 -0.78 5.14 -25.18
N GLY A 89 -0.55 3.87 -25.48
CA GLY A 89 0.66 3.40 -26.15
C GLY A 89 0.57 1.94 -26.60
N SER A 90 1.66 1.41 -27.15
CA SER A 90 1.74 0.05 -27.69
C SER A 90 2.52 -0.92 -26.80
N GLU A 91 3.02 -0.45 -25.65
CA GLU A 91 3.78 -1.24 -24.70
C GLU A 91 2.92 -2.38 -24.12
N THR A 92 3.50 -3.59 -24.05
CA THR A 92 2.87 -4.79 -23.50
C THR A 92 3.88 -5.59 -22.68
N GLY A 93 3.40 -6.54 -21.86
CA GLY A 93 4.26 -7.36 -21.00
C GLY A 93 5.09 -6.51 -20.02
N GLU A 94 6.38 -6.81 -19.92
CA GLU A 94 7.29 -6.11 -19.00
C GLU A 94 7.32 -4.59 -19.21
N GLN A 95 7.13 -4.12 -20.46
CA GLN A 95 7.16 -2.68 -20.76
C GLN A 95 5.99 -1.94 -20.11
N ILE A 96 4.77 -2.51 -20.18
CA ILE A 96 3.62 -1.91 -19.51
C ILE A 96 3.70 -2.08 -18.00
N GLY A 97 4.31 -3.16 -17.50
CA GLY A 97 4.56 -3.34 -16.07
C GLY A 97 5.49 -2.26 -15.49
N ILE A 98 6.52 -1.83 -16.23
CA ILE A 98 7.37 -0.70 -15.83
C ILE A 98 6.55 0.60 -15.75
N ILE A 99 5.70 0.86 -16.74
CA ILE A 99 4.83 2.04 -16.77
C ILE A 99 3.89 2.01 -15.55
N ARG A 100 3.12 0.93 -15.36
CA ARG A 100 2.14 0.81 -14.27
C ARG A 100 2.81 0.82 -12.89
N THR A 101 4.05 0.35 -12.79
CA THR A 101 4.87 0.52 -11.57
C THR A 101 5.11 2.00 -11.27
N GLN A 102 5.52 2.79 -12.28
CA GLN A 102 5.70 4.24 -12.09
C GLN A 102 4.39 4.95 -11.82
N GLU A 103 3.29 4.55 -12.46
CA GLU A 103 1.95 5.10 -12.21
C GLU A 103 1.54 4.93 -10.73
N LEU A 104 1.74 3.74 -10.16
CA LEU A 104 1.51 3.51 -8.73
C LEU A 104 2.43 4.36 -7.85
N LEU A 105 3.73 4.46 -8.18
CA LEU A 105 4.67 5.26 -7.40
C LEU A 105 4.29 6.76 -7.41
N GLU A 106 3.82 7.28 -8.55
CA GLU A 106 3.30 8.66 -8.62
C GLU A 106 1.96 8.81 -7.90
N ALA A 107 1.06 7.82 -7.99
CA ALA A 107 -0.19 7.79 -7.24
C ALA A 107 0.07 7.86 -5.72
N ARG A 108 1.04 7.08 -5.24
CA ARG A 108 1.49 7.06 -3.83
C ARG A 108 2.08 8.38 -3.35
N LYS A 109 2.74 9.15 -4.22
CA LYS A 109 3.19 10.52 -3.85
C LYS A 109 2.03 11.49 -3.60
N ILE A 110 0.84 11.20 -4.13
CA ILE A 110 -0.38 12.00 -3.99
C ILE A 110 -1.17 11.56 -2.75
N ASP A 111 -1.52 10.28 -2.65
CA ASP A 111 -2.29 9.77 -1.51
C ASP A 111 -1.46 9.62 -0.22
N GLY A 112 -0.13 9.51 -0.35
CA GLY A 112 0.83 9.40 0.75
C GLY A 112 1.00 8.00 1.32
N ALA A 113 0.50 6.96 0.66
CA ALA A 113 0.76 5.57 1.03
C ALA A 113 2.11 5.06 0.47
N GLU A 114 2.62 3.96 1.01
CA GLU A 114 3.81 3.26 0.52
C GLU A 114 3.42 2.20 -0.51
N GLN A 115 4.25 1.99 -1.54
CA GLN A 115 4.01 0.95 -2.55
C GLN A 115 4.88 -0.28 -2.32
N PHE A 116 4.27 -1.46 -2.39
CA PHE A 116 4.95 -2.75 -2.38
C PHE A 116 4.54 -3.59 -3.60
N PHE A 117 5.43 -4.51 -3.98
CA PHE A 117 5.20 -5.50 -5.02
C PHE A 117 5.79 -6.86 -4.59
N THR A 118 5.21 -7.95 -5.08
CA THR A 118 5.85 -9.27 -4.99
C THR A 118 6.60 -9.60 -6.29
N ARG A 119 7.12 -10.82 -6.38
CA ARG A 119 7.67 -11.39 -7.62
C ARG A 119 6.60 -11.97 -8.56
N ALA A 120 5.32 -11.94 -8.18
CA ALA A 120 4.25 -12.48 -9.03
C ALA A 120 4.19 -11.76 -10.38
N ILE A 121 4.04 -12.54 -11.44
CA ILE A 121 3.89 -12.04 -12.81
C ILE A 121 2.39 -12.00 -13.13
N ASP A 122 1.92 -10.87 -13.65
CA ASP A 122 0.60 -10.82 -14.26
C ASP A 122 0.67 -11.45 -15.65
N PHE A 123 0.17 -12.68 -15.78
CA PHE A 123 0.16 -13.43 -17.03
C PHE A 123 -1.12 -13.19 -17.86
N GLY A 124 -1.92 -12.19 -17.48
CA GLY A 124 -3.19 -11.88 -18.10
C GLY A 124 -4.38 -12.51 -17.37
N TYR A 125 -5.54 -12.51 -18.03
CA TYR A 125 -6.79 -12.92 -17.39
C TYR A 125 -6.78 -14.41 -17.02
N SER A 126 -6.90 -14.69 -15.72
CA SER A 126 -7.11 -16.02 -15.17
C SER A 126 -8.55 -16.20 -14.72
N LYS A 127 -9.11 -17.40 -14.93
CA LYS A 127 -10.47 -17.75 -14.53
C LYS A 127 -10.57 -18.31 -13.12
N SER A 128 -9.47 -18.80 -12.54
CA SER A 128 -9.50 -19.43 -11.22
C SER A 128 -8.22 -19.18 -10.42
N PRO A 129 -8.31 -19.15 -9.08
CA PRO A 129 -7.12 -19.02 -8.23
C PRO A 129 -6.19 -20.24 -8.36
N GLU A 130 -6.69 -21.43 -8.71
CA GLU A 130 -5.86 -22.63 -8.92
C GLU A 130 -4.88 -22.46 -10.08
N GLU A 131 -5.37 -22.00 -11.24
CA GLU A 131 -4.52 -21.64 -12.39
C GLU A 131 -3.50 -20.57 -11.98
N THR A 132 -3.97 -19.54 -11.28
CA THR A 132 -3.09 -18.47 -10.77
C THR A 132 -1.96 -19.03 -9.91
N PHE A 133 -2.27 -19.95 -8.98
CA PHE A 133 -1.28 -20.55 -8.09
C PHE A 133 -0.32 -21.51 -8.80
N GLU A 134 -0.75 -22.15 -9.89
CA GLU A 134 0.13 -22.96 -10.74
C GLU A 134 1.19 -22.08 -11.42
N PHE A 135 0.78 -20.95 -12.00
CA PHE A 135 1.71 -19.99 -12.62
C PHE A 135 2.62 -19.28 -11.62
N TRP A 136 2.06 -18.84 -10.48
CA TRP A 136 2.79 -18.07 -9.49
C TRP A 136 3.70 -18.93 -8.60
N GLY A 137 3.37 -20.20 -8.44
CA GLY A 137 3.90 -21.03 -7.37
C GLY A 137 3.47 -20.46 -6.02
N LYS A 138 2.30 -20.90 -5.53
CA LYS A 138 1.63 -20.36 -4.33
C LYS A 138 2.58 -20.01 -3.18
N ASP A 139 3.45 -20.94 -2.77
CA ASP A 139 4.36 -20.75 -1.63
C ASP A 139 5.42 -19.66 -1.86
N ASN A 140 5.84 -19.43 -3.10
CA ASN A 140 6.78 -18.36 -3.44
C ASN A 140 6.13 -16.99 -3.20
N ILE A 141 4.90 -16.80 -3.68
CA ILE A 141 4.21 -15.52 -3.52
C ILE A 141 3.73 -15.35 -2.08
N LEU A 142 3.30 -16.42 -1.42
CA LEU A 142 3.01 -16.40 0.01
C LEU A 142 4.22 -15.95 0.83
N SER A 143 5.42 -16.42 0.50
CA SER A 143 6.68 -15.98 1.13
C SER A 143 6.86 -14.47 1.01
N ASP A 144 6.66 -13.91 -0.18
CA ASP A 144 6.78 -12.46 -0.43
C ASP A 144 5.73 -11.66 0.35
N VAL A 145 4.47 -12.11 0.42
CA VAL A 145 3.43 -11.45 1.23
C VAL A 145 3.78 -11.49 2.72
N VAL A 146 4.26 -12.63 3.22
CA VAL A 146 4.72 -12.77 4.62
C VAL A 146 5.90 -11.85 4.89
N TRP A 147 6.85 -11.73 3.96
CA TRP A 147 7.97 -10.80 4.08
C TRP A 147 7.49 -9.36 4.23
N VAL A 148 6.55 -8.93 3.38
CA VAL A 148 5.97 -7.57 3.45
C VAL A 148 5.27 -7.36 4.79
N ILE A 149 4.46 -8.30 5.27
CA ILE A 149 3.78 -8.18 6.56
C ILE A 149 4.78 -8.08 7.72
N ARG A 150 5.82 -8.93 7.76
CA ARG A 150 6.83 -8.92 8.84
C ARG A 150 7.70 -7.66 8.83
N ASN A 151 7.96 -7.11 7.65
CA ASN A 151 8.76 -5.89 7.49
C ASN A 151 7.94 -4.61 7.75
N PHE A 152 6.72 -4.54 7.20
CA PHE A 152 5.83 -3.39 7.33
C PHE A 152 5.14 -3.32 8.69
N ARG A 153 4.83 -4.49 9.28
CA ARG A 153 4.16 -4.68 10.57
C ARG A 153 2.81 -3.97 10.69
N PRO A 154 1.84 -4.28 9.80
CA PRO A 154 0.53 -3.63 9.85
C PRO A 154 -0.25 -4.01 11.11
N ASP A 155 -0.98 -3.04 11.67
CA ASP A 155 -1.97 -3.31 12.70
C ASP A 155 -3.22 -3.96 12.08
N VAL A 156 -3.62 -3.47 10.90
CA VAL A 156 -4.78 -3.94 10.14
C VAL A 156 -4.37 -4.27 8.71
N ILE A 157 -4.84 -5.42 8.20
CA ILE A 157 -4.78 -5.76 6.78
C ILE A 157 -6.17 -5.59 6.16
N ILE A 158 -6.23 -5.07 4.94
CA ILE A 158 -7.45 -4.94 4.15
C ILE A 158 -7.22 -5.60 2.79
N THR A 159 -8.07 -6.54 2.40
CA THR A 159 -8.08 -7.07 1.03
C THR A 159 -9.04 -6.27 0.17
N ARG A 160 -8.71 -6.06 -1.11
CA ARG A 160 -9.65 -5.46 -2.08
C ARG A 160 -10.79 -6.41 -2.43
N PHE A 161 -10.44 -7.68 -2.57
CA PHE A 161 -11.31 -8.71 -3.11
C PHE A 161 -11.66 -9.77 -2.07
N PRO A 162 -12.79 -10.48 -2.27
CA PRO A 162 -13.14 -11.61 -1.44
C PRO A 162 -12.37 -12.88 -1.89
N PRO A 163 -12.11 -13.82 -0.98
CA PRO A 163 -11.38 -15.05 -1.27
C PRO A 163 -12.25 -16.16 -1.89
N ASP A 164 -13.55 -15.92 -2.08
CA ASP A 164 -14.54 -16.92 -2.50
C ASP A 164 -14.79 -16.97 -4.01
N GLY A 165 -14.07 -16.16 -4.80
CA GLY A 165 -14.21 -16.12 -6.25
C GLY A 165 -15.23 -15.11 -6.77
N SER A 166 -16.06 -14.50 -5.90
CA SER A 166 -17.08 -13.53 -6.33
C SER A 166 -16.48 -12.23 -6.89
N GLY A 167 -15.18 -11.99 -6.70
CA GLY A 167 -14.41 -10.90 -7.30
C GLY A 167 -14.03 -11.09 -8.77
N GLY A 168 -14.38 -12.24 -9.38
CA GLY A 168 -14.20 -12.50 -10.81
C GLY A 168 -12.83 -13.07 -11.18
N HIS A 169 -11.85 -12.21 -11.45
CA HIS A 169 -10.53 -12.61 -11.97
C HIS A 169 -9.76 -13.50 -10.96
N GLY A 170 -9.17 -14.60 -11.43
CA GLY A 170 -8.36 -15.53 -10.63
C GLY A 170 -7.28 -14.88 -9.77
N HIS A 171 -6.59 -13.84 -10.28
CA HIS A 171 -5.58 -13.09 -9.51
C HIS A 171 -6.19 -12.38 -8.30
N HIS A 172 -7.39 -11.82 -8.45
CA HIS A 172 -8.10 -11.13 -7.38
C HIS A 172 -8.39 -12.10 -6.23
N THR A 173 -8.96 -13.26 -6.55
CA THR A 173 -9.27 -14.31 -5.58
C THR A 173 -8.00 -14.86 -4.91
N ALA A 174 -6.99 -15.17 -5.71
CA ALA A 174 -5.69 -15.64 -5.23
C ALA A 174 -5.05 -14.62 -4.27
N SER A 175 -5.18 -13.32 -4.55
CA SER A 175 -4.65 -12.27 -3.68
C SER A 175 -5.27 -12.26 -2.29
N ALA A 176 -6.60 -12.41 -2.23
CA ALA A 176 -7.33 -12.45 -0.98
C ALA A 176 -7.05 -13.73 -0.18
N MET A 177 -6.92 -14.87 -0.87
CA MET A 177 -6.53 -16.15 -0.26
C MET A 177 -5.13 -16.07 0.35
N LEU A 178 -4.16 -15.52 -0.40
CA LEU A 178 -2.78 -15.33 0.10
C LEU A 178 -2.74 -14.37 1.28
N ALA A 179 -3.51 -13.27 1.26
CA ALA A 179 -3.58 -12.35 2.40
C ALA A 179 -4.09 -13.04 3.67
N LYS A 180 -5.15 -13.87 3.56
CA LYS A 180 -5.68 -14.63 4.70
C LYS A 180 -4.70 -15.67 5.24
N GLU A 181 -3.96 -16.34 4.35
CA GLU A 181 -2.95 -17.32 4.77
C GLU A 181 -1.72 -16.63 5.39
N ALA A 182 -1.26 -15.55 4.77
CA ALA A 182 -0.13 -14.76 5.24
C ALA A 182 -0.40 -14.10 6.60
N PHE A 183 -1.65 -13.77 6.92
CA PHE A 183 -2.05 -13.25 8.24
C PHE A 183 -1.56 -14.17 9.39
N TYR A 184 -1.67 -15.48 9.22
CA TYR A 184 -1.18 -16.45 10.20
C TYR A 184 0.29 -16.80 9.99
N ALA A 185 0.72 -17.00 8.75
CA ALA A 185 2.10 -17.40 8.45
C ALA A 185 3.14 -16.33 8.85
N ALA A 186 2.76 -15.05 8.84
CA ALA A 186 3.62 -13.97 9.30
C ALA A 186 3.94 -14.06 10.80
N ALA A 187 3.04 -14.59 11.61
CA ALA A 187 3.21 -14.78 13.05
C ALA A 187 3.92 -16.11 13.41
N ASP A 188 3.89 -17.10 12.53
CA ASP A 188 4.49 -18.41 12.76
C ASP A 188 6.02 -18.39 12.52
N PRO A 189 6.88 -18.60 13.55
CA PRO A 189 8.32 -18.66 13.37
C PRO A 189 8.79 -19.90 12.59
N ASN A 190 7.92 -20.86 12.29
CA ASN A 190 8.25 -22.03 11.48
C ASN A 190 8.03 -21.84 9.98
N LYS A 191 7.31 -20.79 9.57
CA LYS A 191 7.07 -20.45 8.16
C LYS A 191 8.14 -19.49 7.66
N PHE A 192 8.74 -19.81 6.52
CA PHE A 192 9.77 -18.99 5.86
C PHE A 192 10.90 -18.59 6.82
N LYS A 193 11.52 -19.59 7.47
CA LYS A 193 12.53 -19.41 8.54
C LYS A 193 13.73 -18.59 8.07
N GLU A 194 14.09 -18.71 6.80
CA GLU A 194 15.16 -17.95 6.15
C GLU A 194 14.94 -16.45 6.24
N GLN A 195 13.70 -15.96 6.29
CA GLN A 195 13.41 -14.53 6.46
C GLN A 195 13.78 -14.01 7.85
N LEU A 196 13.77 -14.89 8.87
CA LEU A 196 13.92 -14.50 10.27
C LEU A 196 15.34 -14.02 10.64
N GLN A 197 16.28 -14.13 9.71
CA GLN A 197 17.59 -13.48 9.82
C GLN A 197 17.50 -11.95 9.67
N PHE A 198 16.43 -11.43 9.05
CA PHE A 198 16.24 -10.01 8.74
C PHE A 198 15.01 -9.39 9.43
N VAL A 199 13.94 -10.17 9.57
CA VAL A 199 12.66 -9.72 10.13
C VAL A 199 12.24 -10.60 11.32
N LYS A 200 11.31 -10.10 12.14
CA LYS A 200 10.72 -10.88 13.23
C LYS A 200 9.32 -11.36 12.84
N PRO A 201 8.80 -12.45 13.42
CA PRO A 201 7.39 -12.79 13.28
C PRO A 201 6.50 -11.61 13.70
N TRP A 202 5.39 -11.44 13.02
CA TRP A 202 4.43 -10.36 13.28
C TRP A 202 3.00 -10.87 13.18
N GLN A 203 2.25 -10.71 14.27
CA GLN A 203 0.81 -10.98 14.29
C GLN A 203 0.06 -9.67 14.02
N THR A 204 -0.53 -9.57 12.84
CA THR A 204 -1.47 -8.48 12.54
C THR A 204 -2.70 -8.63 13.44
N LYS A 205 -3.27 -7.53 13.94
CA LYS A 205 -4.38 -7.58 14.89
C LYS A 205 -5.66 -8.12 14.26
N ARG A 206 -5.93 -7.73 13.00
CA ARG A 206 -7.12 -8.15 12.26
C ARG A 206 -7.01 -7.95 10.75
N LEU A 207 -7.86 -8.67 10.03
CA LEU A 207 -8.00 -8.62 8.58
C LEU A 207 -9.44 -8.35 8.19
N PHE A 208 -9.64 -7.43 7.24
CA PHE A 208 -10.92 -7.10 6.63
C PHE A 208 -10.90 -7.28 5.13
N TRP A 209 -12.09 -7.40 4.54
CA TRP A 209 -12.32 -7.17 3.13
C TRP A 209 -12.99 -5.81 2.91
N ASN A 210 -12.46 -4.98 2.01
CA ASN A 210 -13.16 -3.78 1.54
C ASN A 210 -14.26 -4.17 0.55
N LYS A 211 -15.46 -4.37 1.08
CA LYS A 211 -16.62 -4.83 0.31
C LYS A 211 -17.12 -3.74 -0.61
N TRP A 212 -17.00 -3.97 -1.91
CA TRP A 212 -17.43 -3.02 -2.92
C TRP A 212 -18.94 -3.12 -3.15
N ARG A 213 -19.66 -2.00 -2.92
CA ARG A 213 -21.10 -1.86 -3.17
C ARG A 213 -21.97 -2.95 -2.49
N PRO A 214 -21.93 -3.05 -1.14
CA PRO A 214 -22.89 -3.90 -0.44
C PRO A 214 -24.33 -3.42 -0.69
N THR A 215 -25.29 -4.33 -0.55
CA THR A 215 -26.71 -3.97 -0.43
C THR A 215 -26.93 -3.13 0.84
N GLU A 216 -28.05 -2.39 0.92
CA GLU A 216 -28.38 -1.61 2.11
C GLU A 216 -28.48 -2.47 3.37
N GLU A 217 -28.94 -3.72 3.24
CA GLU A 217 -29.02 -4.66 4.35
C GLU A 217 -27.65 -5.10 4.84
N GLU A 218 -26.76 -5.48 3.93
CA GLU A 218 -25.38 -5.81 4.27
C GLU A 218 -24.67 -4.61 4.90
N ALA A 219 -24.83 -3.41 4.32
CA ALA A 219 -24.19 -2.19 4.79
C ALA A 219 -24.44 -1.89 6.28
N ARG A 220 -25.63 -2.23 6.80
CA ARG A 220 -25.97 -2.04 8.23
C ARG A 220 -25.12 -2.89 9.18
N GLY A 221 -24.58 -4.01 8.72
CA GLY A 221 -23.74 -4.92 9.49
C GLY A 221 -22.24 -4.72 9.28
N LEU A 222 -21.84 -3.75 8.45
CA LEU A 222 -20.45 -3.50 8.10
C LEU A 222 -19.93 -2.25 8.81
N ILE A 223 -18.63 -2.25 9.10
CA ILE A 223 -17.96 -1.03 9.50
C ILE A 223 -17.84 -0.14 8.28
N SER A 224 -18.23 1.13 8.40
CA SER A 224 -18.15 2.10 7.29
C SER A 224 -17.27 3.29 7.67
N ILE A 225 -16.53 3.80 6.69
CA ILE A 225 -15.77 5.06 6.83
C ILE A 225 -16.17 6.00 5.70
N ASN A 226 -16.27 7.29 5.99
CA ASN A 226 -16.53 8.29 4.96
C ASN A 226 -15.23 8.81 4.34
N VAL A 227 -14.87 8.30 3.16
CA VAL A 227 -13.68 8.77 2.42
C VAL A 227 -13.93 10.06 1.63
N GLY A 228 -15.14 10.61 1.69
CA GLY A 228 -15.48 11.90 1.07
C GLY A 228 -15.28 13.12 1.99
N GLU A 229 -14.87 12.88 3.25
CA GLU A 229 -14.63 13.91 4.25
C GLU A 229 -13.59 14.94 3.79
N TYR A 230 -13.82 16.21 4.14
CA TYR A 230 -12.96 17.33 3.80
C TYR A 230 -11.86 17.52 4.84
N ASN A 231 -10.60 17.53 4.40
CA ASN A 231 -9.46 17.89 5.24
C ASN A 231 -9.22 19.40 5.15
N PRO A 232 -9.52 20.19 6.20
CA PRO A 232 -9.38 21.64 6.17
C PRO A 232 -7.92 22.10 6.13
N LEU A 233 -6.99 21.28 6.64
CA LEU A 233 -5.57 21.58 6.62
C LEU A 233 -5.04 21.52 5.17
N LEU A 234 -5.34 20.44 4.46
CA LEU A 234 -4.91 20.25 3.06
C LEU A 234 -5.81 20.97 2.03
N ALA A 235 -6.91 21.57 2.50
CA ALA A 235 -7.94 22.21 1.69
C ALA A 235 -8.56 21.30 0.60
N LYS A 236 -8.58 19.97 0.81
CA LYS A 236 -9.11 18.96 -0.10
C LYS A 236 -9.86 17.87 0.67
N SER A 237 -10.87 17.26 0.07
CA SER A 237 -11.41 15.99 0.56
C SER A 237 -10.51 14.81 0.19
N TYR A 238 -10.59 13.72 0.97
CA TYR A 238 -9.78 12.53 0.65
C TYR A 238 -10.17 11.92 -0.70
N SER A 239 -11.42 12.09 -1.13
CA SER A 239 -11.89 11.77 -2.47
C SER A 239 -11.37 12.69 -3.58
N GLU A 240 -11.07 13.96 -3.30
CA GLU A 240 -10.36 14.84 -4.24
C GLU A 240 -8.90 14.37 -4.41
N ILE A 241 -8.22 14.06 -3.30
CA ILE A 241 -6.87 13.46 -3.31
C ILE A 241 -6.88 12.11 -4.04
N ALA A 242 -7.89 11.27 -3.77
CA ALA A 242 -8.05 9.97 -4.40
C ALA A 242 -8.27 10.07 -5.92
N ALA A 243 -9.03 11.06 -6.38
CA ALA A 243 -9.24 11.28 -7.80
C ALA A 243 -7.94 11.67 -8.52
N GLU A 244 -7.10 12.52 -7.89
CA GLU A 244 -5.77 12.87 -8.40
C GLU A 244 -4.85 11.64 -8.45
N SER A 245 -4.82 10.86 -7.36
CA SER A 245 -4.07 9.61 -7.27
C SER A 245 -4.51 8.61 -8.33
N ARG A 246 -5.82 8.38 -8.47
CA ARG A 246 -6.39 7.44 -9.43
C ARG A 246 -6.09 7.86 -10.87
N SER A 247 -6.03 9.17 -11.14
CA SER A 247 -5.71 9.70 -12.46
C SER A 247 -4.24 9.46 -12.88
N MET A 248 -3.38 8.97 -11.98
CA MET A 248 -2.03 8.53 -12.35
C MET A 248 -1.98 7.19 -13.07
N HIS A 249 -3.04 6.38 -13.00
CA HIS A 249 -3.23 5.16 -13.79
C HIS A 249 -3.62 5.52 -15.24
N LYS A 250 -2.77 6.29 -15.91
CA LYS A 250 -3.02 6.89 -17.22
C LYS A 250 -3.13 5.83 -18.29
N SER A 251 -2.26 4.83 -18.25
CA SER A 251 -2.25 3.69 -19.16
C SER A 251 -3.54 2.88 -19.14
N GLN A 252 -4.29 2.95 -18.03
CA GLN A 252 -5.55 2.23 -17.84
C GLN A 252 -6.78 3.13 -18.08
N GLY A 253 -6.60 4.42 -18.35
CA GLY A 253 -7.69 5.37 -18.59
C GLY A 253 -8.49 5.71 -17.34
N PHE A 254 -7.86 5.64 -16.17
CA PHE A 254 -8.50 5.81 -14.86
C PHE A 254 -8.62 7.28 -14.40
N GLY A 255 -8.64 8.23 -15.34
CA GLY A 255 -8.91 9.63 -15.05
C GLY A 255 -10.21 9.81 -14.25
N ALA A 256 -10.18 10.61 -13.20
CA ALA A 256 -11.32 10.81 -12.30
C ALA A 256 -11.43 12.27 -11.85
N THR A 257 -12.67 12.72 -11.62
CA THR A 257 -12.96 14.02 -11.01
C THR A 257 -13.20 13.88 -9.52
N GLY A 258 -12.55 14.74 -8.73
CA GLY A 258 -12.77 14.82 -7.29
C GLY A 258 -14.19 15.27 -6.95
N ARG A 259 -14.74 14.76 -5.86
CA ARG A 259 -16.08 15.13 -5.36
C ARG A 259 -16.03 15.22 -3.84
N ARG A 260 -16.75 16.16 -3.24
CA ARG A 260 -16.89 16.30 -1.77
C ARG A 260 -18.19 15.68 -1.27
N GLY A 261 -18.25 15.34 0.01
CA GLY A 261 -19.48 14.91 0.67
C GLY A 261 -19.36 13.53 1.28
N THR A 262 -20.46 12.78 1.35
CA THR A 262 -20.47 11.44 1.94
C THR A 262 -20.19 10.40 0.86
N ILE A 263 -19.05 9.74 0.96
CA ILE A 263 -18.62 8.61 0.13
C ILE A 263 -18.25 7.48 1.09
N PRO A 264 -19.20 6.60 1.45
CA PRO A 264 -18.95 5.54 2.39
C PRO A 264 -18.17 4.40 1.72
N GLU A 265 -17.15 3.92 2.42
CA GLU A 265 -16.46 2.66 2.15
C GLU A 265 -16.76 1.67 3.26
N TYR A 266 -16.99 0.40 2.88
CA TYR A 266 -17.46 -0.64 3.78
C TYR A 266 -16.42 -1.73 3.97
N PHE A 267 -16.33 -2.26 5.19
CA PHE A 267 -15.34 -3.24 5.59
C PHE A 267 -15.99 -4.41 6.32
N GLU A 268 -15.82 -5.61 5.75
CA GLU A 268 -16.29 -6.86 6.33
C GLU A 268 -15.15 -7.53 7.10
N PHE A 269 -15.40 -7.88 8.36
CA PHE A 269 -14.41 -8.52 9.21
C PHE A 269 -14.18 -9.98 8.79
N TYR A 270 -12.92 -10.40 8.67
CA TYR A 270 -12.56 -11.78 8.37
C TYR A 270 -11.81 -12.49 9.48
N LEU A 271 -10.69 -11.95 9.98
CA LEU A 271 -9.78 -12.65 10.90
C LEU A 271 -9.26 -11.75 12.02
N GLY A 272 -8.84 -12.37 13.13
CA GLY A 272 -8.19 -11.70 14.27
C GLY A 272 -9.17 -11.25 15.35
N ASP A 273 -8.82 -10.16 16.04
CA ASP A 273 -9.65 -9.62 17.12
C ASP A 273 -10.77 -8.77 16.51
N LYS A 274 -12.02 -9.26 16.57
CA LYS A 274 -13.19 -8.60 15.98
C LYS A 274 -13.49 -7.28 16.70
N PRO A 275 -13.52 -6.14 16.00
CA PRO A 275 -14.01 -4.88 16.56
C PRO A 275 -15.53 -4.74 16.40
N GLU A 276 -16.11 -3.78 17.11
CA GLU A 276 -17.54 -3.48 17.06
C GLU A 276 -17.85 -2.37 16.05
N SER A 277 -17.07 -1.29 16.05
CA SER A 277 -17.44 -0.06 15.32
C SER A 277 -16.33 0.61 14.52
N ASP A 278 -15.06 0.39 14.87
CA ASP A 278 -13.91 1.01 14.18
C ASP A 278 -12.84 -0.03 13.82
N LEU A 279 -12.22 0.12 12.64
CA LEU A 279 -11.20 -0.82 12.17
C LEU A 279 -10.00 -0.93 13.12
N PHE A 280 -9.69 0.12 13.88
CA PHE A 280 -8.54 0.20 14.80
C PHE A 280 -8.96 0.19 16.27
N GLU A 281 -10.21 -0.18 16.56
CA GLU A 281 -10.72 -0.27 17.92
C GLU A 281 -9.82 -1.15 18.80
N ASN A 282 -9.50 -0.67 20.00
CA ASN A 282 -8.63 -1.36 20.98
C ASN A 282 -7.18 -1.61 20.48
N ILE A 283 -6.68 -0.77 19.57
CA ILE A 283 -5.27 -0.73 19.18
C ILE A 283 -4.65 0.55 19.74
N ASP A 284 -3.53 0.44 20.47
CA ASP A 284 -2.76 1.62 20.88
C ASP A 284 -2.02 2.19 19.67
N LEU A 285 -2.43 3.39 19.25
CA LEU A 285 -1.89 4.11 18.10
C LEU A 285 -0.93 5.23 18.52
N SER A 286 -0.61 5.33 19.81
CA SER A 286 0.23 6.37 20.39
C SER A 286 1.67 5.89 20.58
N TRP A 287 2.54 6.75 21.09
CA TRP A 287 3.91 6.35 21.43
C TRP A 287 3.95 5.34 22.58
N ASN A 288 2.92 5.23 23.41
CA ASN A 288 2.90 4.31 24.56
C ASN A 288 3.15 2.84 24.18
N ARG A 289 2.87 2.46 22.92
CA ARG A 289 3.14 1.12 22.38
C ARG A 289 4.62 0.79 22.17
N VAL A 290 5.50 1.79 22.23
CA VAL A 290 6.94 1.65 21.98
C VAL A 290 7.70 1.71 23.30
N ASP A 291 8.45 0.65 23.60
CA ASP A 291 9.27 0.59 24.82
C ASP A 291 10.25 1.77 24.89
N GLY A 292 10.24 2.49 26.03
CA GLY A 292 11.14 3.63 26.27
C GLY A 292 10.69 4.97 25.66
N SER A 293 9.49 5.06 25.07
CA SER A 293 8.99 6.27 24.41
C SER A 293 8.29 7.28 25.33
N SER A 294 8.19 7.02 26.64
CA SER A 294 7.33 7.81 27.54
C SER A 294 7.68 9.31 27.57
N GLN A 295 8.93 9.68 27.31
CA GLN A 295 9.34 11.09 27.22
C GLN A 295 8.90 11.75 25.91
N ILE A 296 8.83 10.99 24.82
CA ILE A 296 8.34 11.45 23.52
C ILE A 296 6.85 11.77 23.64
N GLN A 297 6.06 10.86 24.22
CA GLN A 297 4.61 11.04 24.40
C GLN A 297 4.24 12.28 25.24
N LYS A 298 5.11 12.71 26.16
CA LYS A 298 4.88 13.91 27.00
C LYS A 298 5.17 15.23 26.28
N ASN A 299 5.99 15.19 25.24
CA ASN A 299 6.50 16.36 24.53
C ASN A 299 5.76 16.63 23.21
N ILE A 300 4.72 15.86 22.94
CA ILE A 300 3.83 15.92 21.79
C ILE A 300 2.48 16.44 22.26
#